data_AF-A0A917UZS0-F1
#
_entry.id   AF-A0A917UZS0-F1
#
_cell.length_a   1.000
_cell.length_b   1.000
_cell.length_c   1.000
_cell.angle_alpha   90.00
_cell.angle_beta   90.00
_cell.angle_gamma   90.00
#
_symmetry.space_group_name_H-M   'P 1'
#
loop_
_entity.id
_entity.type
_entity.pdbx_description
1 polymer ?
#
loop_
_entity_poly.entity_id
_entity_poly.type
_entity_poly.pdbx_seq_one_letter_code
_entity_poly.pdbx_strand_id
1 'polypeptide(L)' 'MNISPKNPGLEMAILAKKSEMIETGLTYGLTDQKTINCSQQLDKLLNMYQVHRDFDLTG' A
#
# COMPACT_ATOMS: atom_id res chain seq x y z
N MET A 1 13.00 -21.43 3.28
CA MET A 1 12.36 -20.12 3.06
C MET A 1 10.86 -20.33 3.20
N ASN A 2 10.27 -19.93 4.32
CA ASN A 2 8.85 -20.18 4.60
C ASN A 2 8.04 -18.98 4.10
N ILE A 3 7.34 -19.13 2.99
CA ILE A 3 6.45 -18.10 2.45
C ILE A 3 5.06 -18.35 3.07
N SER A 4 4.88 -17.91 4.32
CA SER A 4 3.59 -17.95 5.02
C SER A 4 2.64 -16.89 4.45
N PRO A 5 1.31 -17.08 4.56
CA PRO A 5 0.36 -16.73 3.51
C PRO A 5 0.27 -15.22 3.33
N LYS A 6 0.93 -14.75 2.26
CA LYS A 6 0.71 -13.44 1.66
C LYS A 6 -0.79 -13.28 1.51
N ASN A 7 -1.41 -12.35 2.24
CA ASN A 7 -2.81 -12.00 2.03
C ASN A 7 -2.90 -11.41 0.62
N PRO A 8 -3.24 -12.21 -0.40
CA PRO A 8 -2.95 -11.84 -1.79
C PRO A 8 -3.83 -10.66 -2.20
N GLY A 9 -4.99 -10.51 -1.57
CA GLY A 9 -5.85 -9.33 -1.72
C GLY A 9 -5.18 -8.04 -1.24
N LEU A 10 -4.44 -8.07 -0.12
CA LEU A 10 -3.75 -6.89 0.40
C LEU A 10 -2.54 -6.51 -0.47
N GLU A 11 -1.75 -7.50 -0.91
CA GLU A 11 -0.62 -7.26 -1.83
C GLU A 11 -1.12 -6.68 -3.16
N MET A 12 -2.22 -7.23 -3.72
CA MET A 12 -2.84 -6.69 -4.94
C MET A 12 -3.43 -5.29 -4.74
N ALA A 13 -4.05 -5.01 -3.59
CA ALA A 13 -4.57 -3.67 -3.29
C ALA A 13 -3.43 -2.63 -3.19
N ILE A 14 -2.29 -2.98 -2.59
CA ILE A 14 -1.11 -2.12 -2.53
C ILE A 14 -0.58 -1.84 -3.94
N LEU A 15 -0.46 -2.87 -4.78
CA LEU A 15 0.02 -2.72 -6.16
C LEU A 15 -0.91 -1.84 -6.99
N ALA A 16 -2.22 -2.08 -6.91
CA ALA A 16 -3.22 -1.26 -7.60
C ALA A 16 -3.13 0.21 -7.14
N LYS A 17 -3.04 0.43 -5.82
CA LYS A 17 -2.99 1.79 -5.27
C LYS A 17 -1.71 2.54 -5.59
N LYS A 18 -0.57 1.83 -5.70
CA LYS A 18 0.69 2.39 -6.19
C LYS A 18 0.56 2.90 -7.62
N SER A 19 -0.03 2.11 -8.51
CA SER A 19 -0.26 2.52 -9.90
C SER A 19 -1.16 3.75 -9.98
N GLU A 20 -2.25 3.79 -9.21
CA GLU A 20 -3.14 4.95 -9.13
C GLU A 20 -2.42 6.21 -8.62
N MET A 21 -1.55 6.09 -7.60
CA MET A 21 -0.79 7.22 -7.08
C MET A 21 0.21 7.77 -8.12
N ILE A 22 0.85 6.89 -8.89
CA ILE A 22 1.76 7.30 -9.97
C ILE A 22 0.98 8.05 -11.06
N GLU A 23 -0.14 7.48 -11.52
CA GLU A 23 -0.97 8.10 -12.56
C GLU A 23 -1.52 9.46 -12.13
N THR A 24 -2.03 9.56 -10.90
CA THR A 24 -2.54 10.82 -10.35
C THR A 24 -1.43 11.84 -10.12
N GLY A 25 -0.26 11.42 -9.64
CA GLY A 25 0.90 12.29 -9.48
C GLY A 25 1.45 12.83 -10.80
N LEU A 26 1.42 12.02 -11.87
CA LEU A 26 1.79 12.45 -13.22
C LEU A 26 0.75 13.39 -13.85
N THR A 27 -0.54 13.18 -13.56
CA THR A 27 -1.64 13.92 -14.17
C THR A 27 -1.91 15.27 -13.48
N TYR A 28 -1.92 15.28 -12.14
CA TYR A 28 -2.34 16.43 -11.33
C TYR A 28 -1.19 17.04 -10.50
N GLY A 29 -0.05 16.35 -10.39
CA GLY A 29 1.04 16.74 -9.52
C GLY A 29 0.92 16.17 -8.10
N LEU A 30 2.03 16.19 -7.36
CA LEU A 30 2.13 15.58 -6.03
C LEU A 30 1.39 16.35 -4.93
N THR A 31 1.18 17.65 -5.13
CA THR A 31 0.47 18.51 -4.17
C THR A 31 -1.04 18.59 -4.43
N ASP A 32 -1.53 17.92 -5.48
CA ASP A 32 -2.97 17.85 -5.72
C ASP A 32 -3.67 17.03 -4.63
N GLN A 33 -4.87 17.46 -4.26
CA GLN A 33 -5.63 16.84 -3.18
C GLN A 33 -5.95 15.36 -3.45
N LYS A 34 -6.11 14.97 -4.73
CA LYS A 34 -6.33 13.58 -5.13
C LYS A 34 -5.07 12.75 -4.94
N THR A 35 -3.90 13.27 -5.34
CA THR A 35 -2.62 12.59 -5.16
C THR A 35 -2.27 12.44 -3.68
N ILE A 36 -2.54 13.46 -2.86
CA ILE A 36 -2.38 13.41 -1.39
C ILE A 36 -3.30 12.37 -0.76
N ASN A 37 -4.57 12.30 -1.18
CA ASN A 37 -5.49 11.29 -0.66
C ASN A 37 -5.06 9.88 -1.09
N CYS A 38 -4.58 9.74 -2.33
CA CYS A 38 -4.08 8.48 -2.85
C CYS A 38 -2.86 7.98 -2.06
N SER A 39 -1.90 8.85 -1.73
CA SER A 39 -0.75 8.49 -0.89
C SER A 39 -1.17 8.07 0.52
N GLN A 40 -2.09 8.79 1.17
CA GLN A 40 -2.60 8.43 2.50
C GLN A 40 -3.30 7.06 2.52
N GLN A 41 -4.04 6.73 1.45
CA GLN A 41 -4.67 5.42 1.33
C GLN A 41 -3.63 4.31 1.11
N LEU A 42 -2.61 4.58 0.29
CA LEU A 42 -1.49 3.66 0.10
C LEU A 42 -0.73 3.41 1.42
N ASP A 43 -0.44 4.46 2.18
CA ASP A 43 0.22 4.35 3.49
C ASP A 43 -0.58 3.49 4.47
N LYS A 44 -1.92 3.63 4.50
CA LYS A 44 -2.78 2.75 5.31
C LYS A 44 -2.66 1.29 4.91
N LEU A 45 -2.65 1.00 3.60
CA LEU A 45 -2.48 -0.37 3.10
C LEU A 45 -1.10 -0.94 3.45
N LEU A 46 -0.05 -0.13 3.35
CA LEU A 46 1.31 -0.52 3.73
C LEU A 46 1.42 -0.78 5.24
N ASN A 47 0.83 0.07 6.07
CA ASN A 47 0.78 -0.12 7.52
C ASN A 47 0.03 -1.40 7.88
N MET A 48 -1.11 -1.68 7.25
CA MET A 48 -1.83 -2.95 7.44
C MET A 48 -0.95 -4.14 7.07
N TYR A 49 -0.20 -4.05 5.96
CA TYR A 49 0.69 -5.12 5.52
C TYR A 49 1.89 -5.33 6.44
N GLN A 50 2.46 -4.24 6.99
CA GLN A 50 3.56 -4.29 7.96
C GLN A 50 3.12 -4.85 9.30
N VAL A 51 1.96 -4.44 9.83
CA VAL A 51 1.40 -5.00 11.07
C VAL A 51 1.22 -6.51 10.97
N HIS A 52 0.77 -7.03 9.83
CA HIS A 52 0.67 -8.48 9.63
C HIS A 52 2.04 -9.17 9.59
N ARG A 53 3.11 -8.45 9.23
CA ARG A 53 4.49 -8.97 9.19
C ARG A 53 5.15 -8.97 10.57
N ASP A 54 4.81 -8.02 11.42
CA ASP A 54 5.39 -7.87 12.77
C ASP A 54 4.74 -8.82 13.79
N PHE A 55 3.47 -9.22 13.58
CA PHE A 55 2.81 -10.25 14.38
C PHE A 55 3.43 -11.65 14.24
N ASP A 56 4.19 -11.91 13.16
CA ASP A 56 4.90 -13.18 12.95
C ASP A 56 6.26 -13.26 13.68
N LEU A 57 6.70 -12.20 14.37
CA LEU A 57 8.03 -12.13 15.02
C LEU A 57 8.00 -12.06 16.56
N THR A 58 6.85 -12.30 17.20
CA THR A 58 6.76 -12.39 18.68
C THR A 58 6.33 -13.77 19.20
N GLY A 59 6.52 -14.82 18.39
CA GLY A 59 6.35 -16.23 18.80
C GLY A 59 7.59 -16.81 19.47
#